data_AF-A0A7L5DVY8-F1
#
_entry.id   AF-A0A7L5DVY8-F1
#
_cell.length_a   1.000
_cell.length_b   1.000
_cell.length_c   1.000
_cell.angle_alpha   90.00
_cell.angle_beta   90.00
_cell.angle_gamma   90.00
#
_symmetry.space_group_name_H-M   'P 1'
#
loop_
_entity.id
_entity.type
_entity.pdbx_description
1 polymer ?
#
loop_
_entity_poly.entity_id
_entity_poly.type
_entity_poly.pdbx_seq_one_letter_code
_entity_poly.pdbx_strand_id
1 'polypeptide(L)'
;MATLKITTDAPLFTQAESTITNNDITLWNRCLSYADSQKQKHTMWFMISLMVQGVFFLPIPAALMYYFDAPIIVLAVTMTLFFTNLIMNMGGAGIRTTLITFVLTVLIHVGMVLAFVL
;
A
#
# COMPACT_ATOMS: atom_id res chain seq x y z
N MET A 1 -7.30 20.77 -61.16
CA MET A 1 -7.64 20.11 -59.88
C MET A 1 -6.82 20.78 -58.79
N ALA A 2 -7.48 21.37 -57.79
CA ALA A 2 -6.85 22.17 -56.75
C ALA A 2 -6.34 21.27 -55.61
N THR A 3 -5.06 21.41 -55.26
CA THR A 3 -4.47 20.78 -54.07
C THR A 3 -4.74 21.67 -52.86
N LEU A 4 -5.50 21.15 -51.90
CA LEU A 4 -5.73 21.83 -50.61
C LEU A 4 -4.48 21.69 -49.74
N LYS A 5 -3.74 22.79 -49.53
CA LYS A 5 -2.73 22.90 -48.47
C LYS A 5 -3.47 23.04 -47.14
N ILE A 6 -3.45 22.00 -46.31
CA ILE A 6 -3.85 22.10 -44.91
C ILE A 6 -2.64 22.62 -44.14
N THR A 7 -2.71 23.89 -43.73
CA THR A 7 -1.81 24.46 -42.72
C THR A 7 -2.34 24.04 -41.36
N THR A 8 -1.75 23.00 -40.77
CA THR A 8 -2.00 22.63 -39.37
C THR A 8 -1.21 23.54 -38.44
N ASP A 9 -1.70 24.77 -38.26
CA ASP A 9 -1.28 25.65 -37.17
C ASP A 9 -2.08 25.28 -35.91
N ALA A 10 -1.65 24.22 -35.22
CA ALA A 10 -1.81 23.98 -33.77
C ALA A 10 -1.68 22.47 -33.47
N PRO A 11 -0.74 22.04 -32.61
CA PRO A 11 -0.89 20.76 -31.94
C PRO A 11 -2.04 20.89 -30.92
N LEU A 12 -3.23 20.43 -31.32
CA LEU A 12 -4.42 20.27 -30.47
C LEU A 12 -4.21 19.24 -29.33
N PHE A 13 -3.07 18.55 -29.33
CA PHE A 13 -2.64 17.64 -28.27
C PHE A 13 -1.21 17.93 -27.82
N THR A 14 -0.86 19.19 -27.61
CA THR A 14 0.11 19.46 -26.55
C THR A 14 -0.62 19.11 -25.25
N GLN A 15 -0.29 17.96 -24.66
CA GLN A 15 -0.60 17.73 -23.25
C GLN A 15 -0.10 18.97 -22.52
N ALA A 16 -1.03 19.78 -22.04
CA ALA A 16 -0.71 20.74 -21.01
C ALA A 16 -0.14 19.88 -19.88
N GLU A 17 1.19 19.87 -19.77
CA GLU A 17 1.87 19.48 -18.56
C GLU A 17 1.29 20.41 -17.50
N SER A 18 0.29 19.90 -16.78
CA SER A 18 -0.28 20.60 -15.66
C SER A 18 0.85 20.68 -14.64
N THR A 19 1.59 21.78 -14.72
CA THR A 19 2.46 22.22 -13.66
C THR A 19 1.50 22.49 -12.51
N ILE A 20 1.30 21.48 -11.66
CA ILE A 20 0.54 21.60 -10.43
C ILE A 20 1.40 22.49 -9.53
N THR A 21 1.28 23.81 -9.71
CA THR A 21 1.75 24.79 -8.74
C THR A 21 0.73 24.81 -7.61
N ASN A 22 0.75 23.79 -6.75
CA ASN A 22 0.08 23.85 -5.46
C ASN A 22 1.15 23.74 -4.39
N ASN A 23 1.43 24.87 -3.75
CA ASN A 23 2.29 24.99 -2.56
C ASN A 23 1.72 24.26 -1.33
N ASP A 24 0.66 23.47 -1.48
CA ASP A 24 0.11 22.56 -0.47
C ASP A 24 0.49 21.12 -0.81
N ILE A 25 1.77 20.79 -0.70
CA ILE A 25 2.21 19.40 -0.72
C ILE A 25 1.71 18.75 0.57
N THR A 26 0.49 18.21 0.53
CA THR A 26 -0.08 17.46 1.65
C THR A 26 0.78 16.24 1.97
N LEU A 27 0.79 15.81 3.24
CA LEU A 27 1.51 14.61 3.67
C LEU A 27 1.12 13.37 2.85
N TRP A 28 -0.15 13.32 2.42
CA TRP A 28 -0.66 12.28 1.52
C TRP A 28 0.02 12.28 0.15
N ASN A 29 0.19 13.46 -0.47
CA ASN A 29 0.87 13.57 -1.77
C ASN A 29 2.35 13.19 -1.67
N ARG A 30 3.02 13.48 -0.54
CA ARG A 30 4.40 13.01 -0.30
C ARG A 30 4.47 11.49 -0.15
N CYS A 31 3.51 10.89 0.55
CA CYS A 31 3.41 9.44 0.71
C CYS A 31 3.19 8.74 -0.64
N LEU A 32 2.29 9.27 -1.48
CA LEU A 32 2.04 8.74 -2.82
C LEU A 32 3.27 8.85 -3.73
N SER A 33 3.97 10.00 -3.70
CA SER A 33 5.21 10.18 -4.45
C SER A 33 6.30 9.19 -4.00
N TYR A 34 6.42 8.95 -2.69
CA TYR A 34 7.32 7.91 -2.18
C TYR A 34 6.90 6.52 -2.67
N ALA A 35 5.62 6.17 -2.57
CA ALA A 35 5.11 4.88 -3.03
C ALA A 35 5.39 4.65 -4.53
N ASP A 36 5.24 5.68 -5.36
CA ASP A 36 5.57 5.61 -6.78
C ASP A 36 7.06 5.38 -7.05
N SER A 37 7.94 5.99 -6.26
CA SER A 37 9.39 5.74 -6.34
C SER A 37 9.77 4.28 -6.08
N GLN A 38 8.91 3.53 -5.37
CA GLN A 38 9.15 2.13 -5.01
C GLN A 38 8.61 1.14 -6.06
N LYS A 39 8.02 1.60 -7.17
CA LYS A 39 7.38 0.72 -8.17
C LYS A 39 8.32 -0.34 -8.75
N GLN A 40 9.59 0.00 -8.99
CA GLN A 40 10.59 -0.94 -9.50
C GLN A 40 10.97 -2.03 -8.47
N LYS A 41 10.76 -1.75 -7.18
CA LYS A 41 11.11 -2.63 -6.05
C LYS A 41 9.90 -3.43 -5.52
N HIS A 42 8.87 -3.63 -6.34
CA HIS A 42 7.63 -4.29 -5.91
C HIS A 42 7.87 -5.69 -5.33
N THR A 43 8.69 -6.52 -5.97
CA THR A 43 9.02 -7.87 -5.47
C THR A 43 9.72 -7.83 -4.10
N MET A 44 10.57 -6.84 -3.86
CA MET A 44 11.23 -6.66 -2.56
C MET A 44 10.19 -6.34 -1.48
N TRP A 45 9.25 -5.45 -1.77
CA TRP A 45 8.15 -5.11 -0.86
C TRP A 45 7.23 -6.30 -0.58
N PHE A 46 6.98 -7.14 -1.58
CA PHE A 46 6.27 -8.40 -1.36
C PHE A 46 7.01 -9.32 -0.39
N MET A 47 8.32 -9.51 -0.55
CA MET A 47 9.13 -10.34 0.35
C MET A 47 9.17 -9.78 1.77
N ILE A 48 9.33 -8.46 1.92
CA ILE A 48 9.25 -7.79 3.22
C ILE A 48 7.87 -8.02 3.85
N SER A 49 6.80 -7.86 3.07
CA SER A 49 5.43 -8.08 3.56
C SER A 49 5.24 -9.53 4.03
N LEU A 50 5.72 -10.52 3.27
CA LEU A 50 5.64 -11.93 3.66
C LEU A 50 6.44 -12.23 4.92
N MET A 51 7.66 -11.69 5.04
CA MET A 51 8.49 -11.90 6.21
C MET A 51 7.84 -11.29 7.45
N VAL A 52 7.38 -10.04 7.38
CA VAL A 52 6.78 -9.36 8.53
C VAL A 52 5.43 -9.99 8.90
N GLN A 53 4.53 -10.18 7.94
CA GLN A 53 3.21 -10.76 8.22
C GLN A 53 3.32 -12.23 8.64
N GLY A 54 4.14 -13.01 7.94
CA GLY A 54 4.25 -14.45 8.16
C GLY A 54 5.14 -14.85 9.34
N VAL A 55 6.19 -14.08 9.65
CA VAL A 55 7.14 -14.45 10.72
C VAL A 55 6.88 -13.63 11.97
N PHE A 56 6.69 -12.32 11.86
CA PHE A 56 6.54 -11.46 13.04
C PHE A 56 5.12 -11.43 13.58
N PHE A 57 4.10 -11.39 12.72
CA PHE A 57 2.72 -11.19 13.18
C PHE A 57 1.94 -12.47 13.44
N LEU A 58 2.21 -13.56 12.73
CA LEU A 58 1.61 -14.86 13.02
C LEU A 58 1.75 -15.35 14.48
N PRO A 59 2.90 -15.18 15.18
CA PRO A 59 3.03 -15.59 16.58
C PRO A 59 2.38 -14.62 17.58
N ILE A 60 2.00 -13.41 17.17
CA ILE A 60 1.42 -12.40 18.09
C ILE A 60 0.11 -12.89 18.71
N PRO A 61 -0.89 -13.38 17.95
CA PRO A 61 -2.11 -13.93 18.54
C PRO A 61 -1.83 -15.07 19.51
N ALA A 62 -0.89 -15.96 19.20
CA ALA A 62 -0.55 -17.06 20.09
C ALA A 62 0.02 -16.55 21.43
N ALA A 63 0.91 -15.54 21.39
CA ALA A 63 1.42 -14.91 22.59
C ALA A 63 0.33 -14.17 23.38
N LEU A 64 -0.55 -13.42 22.70
CA LEU A 64 -1.64 -12.68 23.35
C LEU A 64 -2.67 -13.62 23.98
N MET A 65 -3.03 -14.70 23.30
CA MET A 65 -3.97 -15.71 23.83
C MET A 65 -3.38 -16.46 25.03
N TYR A 66 -2.08 -16.76 25.01
CA TYR A 66 -1.44 -17.51 26.09
C TYR A 66 -1.14 -16.67 27.34
N TYR A 67 -0.66 -15.43 27.16
CA TYR A 67 -0.21 -14.59 28.29
C TYR A 67 -1.26 -13.58 28.78
N PHE A 68 -2.22 -13.19 27.94
CA PHE A 68 -3.16 -12.10 28.24
C PHE A 68 -4.64 -12.53 28.09
N ASP A 69 -4.91 -13.84 28.02
CA ASP A 69 -6.26 -14.42 27.83
C ASP A 69 -7.04 -13.78 26.68
N ALA A 70 -6.33 -13.35 25.63
CA ALA A 70 -6.96 -12.67 24.51
C ALA A 70 -7.97 -13.61 23.79
N PRO A 71 -9.12 -13.08 23.34
CA PRO A 71 -10.14 -13.90 22.70
C PRO A 71 -9.68 -14.41 21.32
N ILE A 72 -10.24 -15.54 20.89
CA ILE A 72 -9.90 -16.17 19.60
C ILE A 72 -10.15 -15.28 18.37
N ILE A 73 -10.94 -14.23 18.52
CA ILE A 73 -11.18 -13.20 17.50
C ILE A 73 -9.86 -12.56 17.05
N VAL A 74 -8.89 -12.41 17.94
CA VAL A 74 -7.56 -11.86 17.64
C VAL A 74 -6.86 -12.67 16.54
N LEU A 75 -6.93 -14.00 16.64
CA LEU A 75 -6.38 -14.91 15.63
C LEU A 75 -7.12 -14.80 14.30
N ALA A 76 -8.45 -14.73 14.32
CA ALA A 76 -9.26 -14.57 13.11
C ALA A 76 -8.95 -13.26 12.37
N VAL A 77 -8.74 -12.17 13.11
CA VAL A 77 -8.35 -10.88 12.57
C VAL A 77 -6.95 -10.98 11.92
N THR A 78 -5.95 -11.49 12.64
CA THR A 78 -4.59 -11.65 12.09
C THR A 78 -4.56 -12.55 10.85
N MET A 79 -5.32 -13.64 10.82
CA MET A 79 -5.42 -14.50 9.63
C MET A 79 -6.02 -13.76 8.45
N THR A 80 -7.10 -13.02 8.68
CA THR A 80 -7.75 -12.23 7.63
C THR A 80 -6.77 -11.20 7.06
N LEU A 81 -6.07 -10.46 7.92
CA LEU A 81 -5.07 -9.47 7.51
C LEU A 81 -3.90 -10.08 6.73
N PHE A 82 -3.44 -11.25 7.18
CA PHE A 82 -2.38 -12.00 6.51
C PHE A 82 -2.78 -12.38 5.08
N PHE A 83 -3.95 -13.03 4.92
CA PHE A 83 -4.42 -13.45 3.60
C PHE A 83 -4.79 -12.26 2.72
N THR A 84 -5.36 -11.18 3.26
CA THR A 84 -5.60 -9.96 2.49
C THR A 84 -4.31 -9.37 1.94
N ASN A 85 -3.24 -9.28 2.76
CA ASN A 85 -1.94 -8.83 2.26
C ASN A 85 -1.36 -9.79 1.22
N LEU A 86 -1.43 -11.09 1.47
CA LEU A 86 -0.89 -12.09 0.56
C LEU A 86 -1.58 -12.04 -0.81
N ILE A 87 -2.93 -12.00 -0.82
CA ILE A 87 -3.72 -11.92 -2.05
C ILE A 87 -3.45 -10.61 -2.79
N MET A 88 -3.40 -9.46 -2.10
CA MET A 88 -3.15 -8.19 -2.79
C MET A 88 -1.75 -8.11 -3.37
N ASN A 89 -0.74 -8.67 -2.70
CA ASN A 89 0.61 -8.68 -3.24
C ASN A 89 0.82 -9.69 -4.37
N MET A 90 0.22 -10.88 -4.28
CA MET A 90 0.30 -11.90 -5.34
C MET A 90 -0.63 -11.62 -6.52
N GLY A 91 -1.75 -10.93 -6.30
CA GLY A 91 -2.75 -10.59 -7.31
C GLY A 91 -2.35 -9.47 -8.26
N GLY A 92 -1.09 -9.03 -8.24
CA GLY A 92 -0.60 -7.97 -9.11
C GLY A 92 -1.14 -6.57 -8.77
N ALA A 93 -1.58 -6.34 -7.52
CA ALA A 93 -1.99 -5.00 -7.12
C ALA A 93 -0.81 -4.02 -7.23
N GLY A 94 -1.13 -2.76 -7.56
CA GLY A 94 -0.11 -1.72 -7.69
C GLY A 94 0.65 -1.46 -6.38
N ILE A 95 1.88 -0.96 -6.50
CA ILE A 95 2.77 -0.70 -5.35
C ILE A 95 2.14 0.19 -4.27
N ARG A 96 1.28 1.13 -4.66
CA ARG A 96 0.53 1.98 -3.74
C ARG A 96 -0.37 1.15 -2.82
N THR A 97 -1.11 0.19 -3.39
CA THR A 97 -1.98 -0.72 -2.63
C THR A 97 -1.16 -1.61 -1.72
N THR A 98 -0.07 -2.20 -2.21
CA THR A 98 0.86 -3.00 -1.40
C THR A 98 1.33 -2.24 -0.15
N LEU A 99 1.84 -1.01 -0.34
CA LEU A 99 2.36 -0.20 0.76
C LEU A 99 1.28 0.25 1.74
N ILE A 100 0.13 0.72 1.25
CA ILE A 100 -0.97 1.16 2.11
C ILE A 100 -1.49 -0.01 2.94
N THR A 101 -1.67 -1.17 2.32
CA THR A 101 -2.18 -2.37 3.00
C THR A 101 -1.19 -2.87 4.03
N PHE A 102 0.10 -2.90 3.68
CA PHE A 102 1.16 -3.27 4.61
C PHE A 102 1.18 -2.35 5.83
N VAL A 103 1.12 -1.02 5.64
CA VAL A 103 1.09 -0.07 6.75
C VAL A 103 -0.17 -0.23 7.60
N LEU A 104 -1.35 -0.37 6.97
CA LEU A 104 -2.61 -0.59 7.69
C LEU A 104 -2.55 -1.84 8.56
N THR A 105 -2.02 -2.94 8.03
CA THR A 105 -1.96 -4.18 8.81
C THR A 105 -0.93 -4.10 9.92
N VAL A 106 0.20 -3.40 9.72
CA VAL A 106 1.14 -3.11 10.82
C VAL A 106 0.45 -2.30 11.91
N LEU A 107 -0.28 -1.24 11.57
CA LEU A 107 -0.99 -0.40 12.54
C LEU A 107 -2.04 -1.20 13.33
N ILE A 108 -2.79 -2.07 12.66
CA ILE A 108 -3.78 -2.93 13.33
C ILE A 108 -3.11 -3.90 14.31
N HIS A 109 -1.98 -4.52 13.94
CA HIS A 109 -1.26 -5.42 14.86
C HIS A 109 -0.64 -4.66 16.04
N VAL A 110 -0.10 -3.46 15.81
CA VAL A 110 0.42 -2.61 16.90
C VAL A 110 -0.72 -2.20 17.83
N GLY A 111 -1.86 -1.74 17.30
CA GLY A 111 -3.03 -1.38 18.09
C GLY A 111 -3.59 -2.56 18.89
N MET A 112 -3.60 -3.74 18.29
CA MET A 112 -3.99 -5.00 18.94
C MET A 112 -3.05 -5.31 20.12
N VAL A 113 -1.73 -5.26 19.92
CA VAL A 113 -0.77 -5.49 21.02
C VAL A 113 -0.97 -4.46 22.13
N LEU A 114 -1.11 -3.18 21.79
CA LEU A 114 -1.33 -2.13 22.79
C LEU A 114 -2.64 -2.35 23.57
N ALA A 115 -3.70 -2.82 22.93
CA ALA A 115 -4.99 -3.02 23.59
C ALA A 115 -5.03 -4.18 24.59
N PHE A 116 -4.14 -5.16 24.46
CA PHE A 116 -4.08 -6.33 25.35
C PHE A 116 -2.93 -6.28 26.36
N VAL A 117 -1.86 -5.54 26.07
CA VAL A 117 -0.67 -5.48 26.92
C VAL A 117 -0.70 -4.31 27.91
N LEU A 118 -1.34 -3.18 27.58
CA LEU A 118 -1.56 -2.04 28.47
C LEU A 118 -2.92 -2.14 29.17
#